data_AF-A0A7G6W142-F1
#
_entry.id   AF-A0A7G6W142-F1
#
_cell.length_a   1.000
_cell.length_b   1.000
_cell.length_c   1.000
_cell.angle_alpha   90.00
_cell.angle_beta   90.00
_cell.angle_gamma   90.00
#
_symmetry.space_group_name_H-M   'P 1'
#
loop_
_entity.id
_entity.type
_entity.pdbx_description
1 polymer ?
#
loop_
_entity_poly.entity_id
_entity_poly.type
_entity_poly.pdbx_seq_one_letter_code
_entity_poly.pdbx_strand_id
1 'polypeptide(L)' 'MANTVEQERAAIEADEKKLSDRRRKLVEREQSERQRAIGKSVLMKLDQDRLETMLARMKDLGVDEVEKRLQQAS' A
#
# COMPACT_ATOMS: atom_id res chain seq x y z
N MET A 1 29.42 -34.61 14.29
CA MET A 1 28.11 -34.02 14.60
C MET A 1 28.09 -32.49 14.49
N ALA A 2 29.21 -31.81 14.18
CA ALA A 2 29.24 -30.35 13.96
C ALA A 2 28.49 -29.90 12.70
N ASN A 3 28.50 -30.72 11.63
CA ASN A 3 27.89 -30.37 10.34
C ASN A 3 26.37 -30.16 10.39
N THR A 4 25.65 -30.79 11.31
CA THR A 4 24.17 -30.70 11.38
C THR A 4 23.71 -29.36 11.93
N VAL A 5 24.39 -28.83 12.96
CA VAL A 5 24.03 -27.54 13.57
C VAL A 5 24.33 -26.36 12.65
N GLU A 6 25.45 -26.40 11.91
CA GLU A 6 25.79 -25.38 10.92
C GLU A 6 24.83 -25.42 9.72
N GLN A 7 24.42 -26.61 9.28
CA GLN A 7 23.40 -26.78 8.24
C GLN A 7 22.03 -26.25 8.68
N GLU A 8 21.62 -26.50 9.92
CA GLU A 8 20.37 -25.96 10.47
C GLU A 8 20.40 -24.43 10.54
N ARG A 9 21.53 -23.83 10.96
CA ARG A 9 21.71 -22.37 10.95
C ARG A 9 21.61 -21.77 9.54
N ALA A 10 22.27 -22.40 8.56
CA ALA A 10 22.22 -21.96 7.17
C ALA A 10 20.81 -22.08 6.57
N ALA A 11 20.07 -23.13 6.93
CA ALA A 11 18.69 -23.31 6.49
C ALA A 11 17.77 -22.23 7.07
N ILE A 12 17.92 -21.91 8.36
CA ILE A 12 17.17 -20.83 9.02
C ILE A 12 17.48 -19.48 8.36
N GLU A 13 18.75 -19.14 8.14
CA GLU A 13 19.14 -17.89 7.49
C GLU A 13 18.58 -17.77 6.06
N ALA A 14 18.60 -18.86 5.29
CA ALA A 14 18.03 -18.88 3.96
C ALA A 14 16.50 -18.66 3.97
N ASP A 15 15.81 -19.24 4.94
CA ASP A 15 14.37 -19.09 5.08
C ASP A 15 13.97 -17.72 5.62
N GLU A 16 14.75 -17.14 6.54
CA GLU A 16 14.61 -15.75 6.97
C GLU A 16 14.76 -14.78 5.79
N LYS A 17 15.77 -14.99 4.94
CA LYS A 17 15.97 -14.19 3.73
C LYS A 17 14.77 -14.28 2.77
N LYS A 18 14.30 -15.49 2.49
CA LYS A 18 13.09 -15.71 1.65
C LYS A 18 11.86 -15.03 2.25
N LEU A 19 11.69 -15.11 3.57
CA LEU A 19 10.57 -14.48 4.25
C LEU A 19 10.65 -12.95 4.15
N SER A 20 11.85 -12.39 4.32
CA SER A 20 12.12 -10.96 4.14
C SER A 20 11.77 -10.50 2.72
N ASP A 21 12.21 -11.25 1.70
CA ASP A 21 11.92 -10.92 0.29
C ASP A 21 10.43 -11.00 -0.01
N ARG A 22 9.73 -11.98 0.54
CA ARG A 22 8.27 -12.11 0.39
C ARG A 22 7.53 -10.94 1.05
N ARG A 23 7.95 -10.52 2.24
CA ARG A 23 7.37 -9.35 2.94
C ARG A 23 7.57 -8.08 2.12
N ARG A 24 8.77 -7.88 1.56
CA ARG A 24 9.06 -6.75 0.67
C ARG A 24 8.13 -6.74 -0.55
N LYS A 25 8.01 -7.87 -1.24
CA LYS A 25 7.11 -8.00 -2.41
C LYS A 25 5.65 -7.75 -2.07
N LEU A 26 5.19 -8.12 -0.88
CA LEU A 26 3.83 -7.81 -0.43
C LEU A 26 3.62 -6.31 -0.27
N VAL A 27 4.55 -5.59 0.37
CA VAL A 27 4.49 -4.13 0.49
C VAL A 27 4.47 -3.45 -0.88
N GLU A 28 5.35 -3.88 -1.79
CA GLU A 28 5.39 -3.35 -3.17
C GLU A 28 4.07 -3.60 -3.90
N ARG A 29 3.48 -4.79 -3.73
CA ARG A 29 2.18 -5.13 -4.32
C ARG A 29 1.04 -4.29 -3.73
N GLU A 30 0.96 -4.13 -2.41
CA GLU A 30 -0.05 -3.29 -1.77
C GLU A 30 0.04 -1.83 -2.22
N GLN A 31 1.26 -1.29 -2.34
CA GLN A 31 1.48 0.05 -2.90
C GLN A 31 1.00 0.15 -4.34
N SER A 32 1.33 -0.85 -5.18
CA SER A 32 0.89 -0.91 -6.57
C SER A 32 -0.63 -0.98 -6.71
N GLU A 33 -1.29 -1.80 -5.88
CA GLU A 33 -2.75 -1.94 -5.86
C GLU A 33 -3.43 -0.62 -5.47
N ARG A 34 -2.90 0.08 -4.44
CA ARG A 34 -3.37 1.42 -4.05
C ARG A 34 -3.21 2.44 -5.19
N GLN A 35 -2.04 2.50 -5.82
CA GLN A 35 -1.80 3.40 -6.95
C GLN A 35 -2.74 3.10 -8.13
N ARG A 36 -2.98 1.82 -8.42
CA ARG A 36 -3.91 1.41 -9.49
C ARG A 36 -5.35 1.82 -9.20
N ALA A 37 -5.79 1.75 -7.94
CA ALA A 37 -7.12 2.21 -7.54
C ALA A 37 -7.26 3.73 -7.73
N ILE A 38 -6.27 4.51 -7.31
CA ILE A 38 -6.23 5.97 -7.51
C ILE A 38 -6.21 6.31 -9.00
N GLY A 39 -5.37 5.62 -9.79
CA GLY A 39 -5.23 5.83 -11.23
C GLY A 39 -6.48 5.47 -12.06
N LYS A 40 -7.41 4.72 -11.49
CA LYS A 40 -8.72 4.41 -12.11
C LYS A 40 -9.87 5.24 -11.53
N SER A 41 -9.60 6.07 -10.52
CA SER A 41 -10.63 6.83 -9.83
C SER A 41 -11.16 7.99 -10.69
N VAL A 42 -12.29 8.55 -10.26
CA VAL A 42 -12.86 9.79 -10.83
C VAL A 42 -11.90 10.98 -10.70
N LEU A 43 -10.95 10.95 -9.76
CA LEU A 43 -9.96 12.02 -9.56
C LEU A 43 -9.08 12.22 -10.79
N MET A 44 -8.76 11.15 -11.52
CA MET A 44 -7.96 11.23 -12.76
C MET A 44 -8.67 11.92 -13.92
N LYS A 45 -9.97 12.22 -13.81
CA LYS A 45 -10.74 12.97 -14.80
C LYS A 45 -10.68 14.49 -14.59
N LEU A 46 -10.10 14.95 -13.47
CA LEU A 46 -9.96 16.36 -13.16
C LEU A 46 -8.69 16.91 -13.80
N ASP A 47 -8.72 18.18 -14.20
CA ASP A 47 -7.50 18.94 -14.44
C ASP A 47 -6.72 19.16 -13.13
N GLN A 48 -5.45 19.55 -13.27
CA GLN A 48 -4.51 19.67 -12.15
C GLN A 48 -5.02 20.61 -11.05
N ASP A 49 -5.52 21.79 -11.42
CA ASP A 49 -5.97 22.81 -10.47
C ASP A 49 -7.20 22.33 -9.67
N ARG A 50 -8.15 21.69 -10.36
CA ARG A 50 -9.32 21.10 -9.72
C ARG A 50 -8.96 19.92 -8.83
N LEU A 51 -8.00 19.09 -9.25
CA LEU A 51 -7.52 17.96 -8.46
C LEU A 51 -6.88 18.45 -7.16
N GLU A 52 -5.93 19.39 -7.23
CA GLU A 52 -5.25 19.96 -6.06
C GLU A 52 -6.24 20.62 -5.10
N THR A 53 -7.16 21.42 -5.62
CA THR A 53 -8.21 22.06 -4.81
C THR A 53 -9.08 21.02 -4.10
N MET A 54 -9.46 19.95 -4.78
CA MET A 54 -10.30 18.91 -4.19
C MET A 54 -9.55 18.10 -3.14
N LEU A 55 -8.30 17.73 -3.40
CA LEU A 55 -7.44 17.04 -2.43
C LEU A 55 -7.18 17.90 -1.19
N ALA A 56 -6.98 19.21 -1.33
CA ALA A 56 -6.85 20.14 -0.21
C ALA A 56 -8.12 20.15 0.65
N ARG A 57 -9.30 20.24 0.04
CA ARG A 57 -10.58 20.19 0.77
C ARG A 57 -10.80 18.86 1.48
N MET A 58 -10.47 17.74 0.83
CA MET A 58 -10.55 16.41 1.45
C MET A 58 -9.59 16.30 2.64
N LYS A 59 -8.39 16.88 2.54
CA LYS A 59 -7.43 16.94 3.64
C LYS A 59 -7.96 17.76 4.82
N ASP A 60 -8.56 18.91 4.55
CA ASP A 60 -9.12 19.78 5.60
C ASP A 60 -10.33 19.15 6.31
N LEU A 61 -11.14 18.37 5.57
CA LEU A 61 -12.28 17.64 6.12
C LEU A 61 -11.87 16.39 6.92
N GLY A 62 -10.79 15.72 6.51
CA GLY A 62 -10.39 14.42 7.05
C GLY A 62 -11.10 13.25 6.38
N VAL A 63 -10.43 12.08 6.34
CA VAL A 63 -10.88 10.91 5.57
C VAL A 63 -12.23 10.38 6.05
N ASP A 64 -12.45 10.31 7.37
CA ASP A 64 -13.69 9.76 7.93
C ASP A 64 -14.91 10.59 7.56
N GLU A 65 -14.79 11.92 7.60
CA GLU A 65 -15.88 12.83 7.23
C GLU A 65 -16.12 12.84 5.72
N VAL A 66 -15.06 12.71 4.91
CA VAL A 66 -15.20 12.54 3.46
C VAL A 66 -15.94 11.24 3.13
N GLU A 67 -15.56 10.12 3.74
CA GLU A 67 -16.23 8.83 3.54
C GLU A 67 -17.71 8.89 3.92
N LYS A 68 -18.01 9.47 5.09
CA LYS A 68 -19.39 9.66 5.56
C LYS A 68 -20.23 10.45 4.57
N ARG A 69 -19.73 11.58 4.03
CA ARG A 69 -20.46 12.39 3.06
C ARG A 69 -20.68 11.66 1.74
N LEU A 70 -19.70 10.88 1.28
CA LEU A 70 -19.82 10.09 0.06
C LEU A 70 -20.85 8.96 0.21
N GLN A 71 -20.92 8.31 1.37
CA GLN A 71 -21.93 7.29 1.68
C GLN A 71 -23.34 7.86 1.81
N GLN A 72 -23.49 9.12 2.22
CA GLN A 72 -24.78 9.80 2.30
C GLN A 72 -25.28 10.31 0.94
N ALA A 73 -24.36 10.46 -0.02
CA ALA A 73 -24.67 10.92 -1.37
C ALA A 73 -25.01 9.77 -2.35
N SER A 74 -24.89 8.51 -1.91
CA SER A 74 -25.27 7.29 -2.65
C SER A 74 -26.64 6.80 -2.26
#